data_AF-A0A1J3HTB0-F1
#
_entry.id   AF-A0A1J3HTB0-F1
#
_cell.length_a   1.000
_cell.length_b   1.000
_cell.length_c   1.000
_cell.angle_alpha   90.00
_cell.angle_beta   90.00
_cell.angle_gamma   90.00
#
_symmetry.space_group_name_H-M   'P 1'
#
loop_
_entity.id
_entity.type
_entity.pdbx_description
1 polymer ?
#
loop_
_entity_poly.entity_id
_entity_poly.type
_entity_poly.pdbx_seq_one_letter_code
_entity_poly.pdbx_strand_id
1 'polypeptide(L)'
;VTPNDVTFIGVLMACSHGGLVEEGKRHFRSMIEDYNLKARDAHYGCMVDLFCRSGRLKEAREFINQMPVKPNAVMWRTMLGA
;
A
#
# COMPACT_ATOMS: atom_id res chain seq x y z
N VAL A 1 7.93 -10.00 20.24
CA VAL A 1 8.57 -9.83 18.91
C VAL A 1 7.95 -8.59 18.28
N THR A 2 8.75 -7.63 17.81
CA THR A 2 8.25 -6.38 17.21
C THR A 2 8.13 -6.55 15.68
N PRO A 3 6.98 -6.21 15.07
CA PRO A 3 6.82 -6.15 13.62
C PRO A 3 7.85 -5.23 12.94
N ASN A 4 8.27 -5.58 11.73
CA ASN A 4 9.19 -4.78 10.92
C ASN A 4 8.64 -4.55 9.51
N ASP A 5 9.41 -3.88 8.64
CA ASP A 5 9.04 -3.61 7.25
C ASP A 5 8.51 -4.87 6.53
N VAL A 6 9.19 -6.02 6.69
CA VAL A 6 8.80 -7.27 6.02
C VAL A 6 7.47 -7.81 6.53
N THR A 7 7.21 -7.68 7.84
CA THR A 7 5.92 -8.05 8.44
C THR A 7 4.77 -7.27 7.81
N PHE A 8 4.92 -5.95 7.68
CA PHE A 8 3.88 -5.10 7.10
C PHE A 8 3.68 -5.32 5.61
N ILE A 9 4.74 -5.60 4.84
CA ILE A 9 4.59 -6.03 3.44
C ILE A 9 3.71 -7.29 3.35
N GLY A 10 3.98 -8.30 4.18
CA GLY A 10 3.18 -9.53 4.24
C GLY A 10 1.70 -9.25 4.52
N VAL A 11 1.41 -8.44 5.54
CA VAL A 11 0.04 -8.06 5.90
C VAL A 11 -0.65 -7.29 4.78
N LEU A 12 0.01 -6.28 4.19
CA LEU A 12 -0.58 -5.47 3.13
C LEU A 12 -0.82 -6.27 1.84
N MET A 13 0.07 -7.20 1.50
CA MET A 13 -0.18 -8.14 0.40
C MET A 13 -1.39 -9.02 0.69
N ALA A 14 -1.52 -9.56 1.90
CA ALA A 14 -2.70 -10.36 2.27
C ALA A 14 -4.00 -9.54 2.16
N CYS A 15 -3.99 -8.28 2.61
CA CYS A 15 -5.11 -7.36 2.44
C CYS A 15 -5.42 -7.14 0.95
N SER A 16 -4.40 -6.92 0.11
CA SER A 16 -4.57 -6.74 -1.34
C SER A 16 -5.26 -7.94 -1.99
N HIS A 17 -4.78 -9.16 -1.72
CA HIS A 17 -5.35 -10.38 -2.28
C HIS A 17 -6.77 -10.66 -1.75
N GLY A 18 -7.05 -10.28 -0.50
CA GLY A 18 -8.37 -10.44 0.10
C GLY A 18 -9.36 -9.30 -0.18
N GLY A 19 -8.97 -8.25 -0.91
CA GLY A 19 -9.80 -7.05 -1.11
C GLY A 19 -10.13 -6.29 0.17
N LEU A 20 -9.31 -6.45 1.22
CA LEU A 20 -9.56 -5.88 2.55
C LEU A 20 -9.03 -4.44 2.63
N VAL A 21 -9.69 -3.53 1.91
CA VAL A 21 -9.23 -2.14 1.74
C VAL A 21 -9.07 -1.39 3.06
N GLU A 22 -10.06 -1.46 3.94
CA GLU A 22 -10.04 -0.71 5.19
C GLU A 22 -9.00 -1.28 6.18
N GLU A 23 -8.80 -2.60 6.21
CA GLU A 23 -7.72 -3.21 6.98
C GLU A 23 -6.34 -2.85 6.43
N GLY A 24 -6.17 -2.83 5.11
CA GLY A 24 -4.92 -2.40 4.48
C GLY A 24 -4.56 -0.96 4.86
N LYS A 25 -5.53 -0.03 4.80
CA LYS A 25 -5.36 1.36 5.27
C LYS A 25 -4.98 1.43 6.75
N ARG A 26 -5.68 0.66 7.60
CA ARG A 26 -5.44 0.61 9.04
C ARG A 26 -4.02 0.13 9.35
N HIS A 27 -3.58 -0.95 8.73
CA HIS A 27 -2.25 -1.50 8.93
C HIS A 27 -1.15 -0.58 8.38
N PHE A 28 -1.36 0.02 7.20
CA PHE A 28 -0.42 0.98 6.64
C PHE A 28 -0.23 2.20 7.56
N ARG A 29 -1.31 2.69 8.16
CA ARG A 29 -1.26 3.80 9.11
C ARG A 29 -0.55 3.40 10.41
N SER A 30 -0.95 2.27 11.00
CA SER A 30 -0.35 1.75 12.23
C SER A 30 1.15 1.53 12.09
N MET A 31 1.63 1.06 10.94
CA MET A 31 3.06 0.95 10.63
C MET A 31 3.82 2.27 10.88
N ILE A 32 3.24 3.40 10.48
CA ILE A 32 3.86 4.72 10.58
C ILE A 32 3.65 5.31 11.98
N GLU A 33 2.42 5.27 12.50
CA GLU A 33 2.04 5.96 13.73
C GLU A 33 2.44 5.16 14.99
N ASP A 34 2.19 3.86 15.01
CA ASP A 34 2.37 3.03 16.20
C ASP A 34 3.76 2.37 16.25
N TYR A 35 4.27 1.94 15.08
CA TYR A 35 5.56 1.25 14.97
C TYR A 35 6.70 2.14 14.49
N ASN A 36 6.40 3.40 14.16
CA ASN A 36 7.37 4.41 13.71
C ASN A 36 8.25 3.94 12.54
N LEU A 37 7.67 3.10 11.66
CA LEU A 37 8.34 2.57 10.47
C LEU A 37 8.06 3.48 9.27
N LYS A 38 9.13 3.78 8.53
CA LYS A 38 9.02 4.58 7.31
C LYS A 38 8.54 3.73 6.15
N ALA A 39 7.45 4.14 5.51
CA ALA A 39 6.98 3.51 4.28
C ALA A 39 8.06 3.56 3.18
N ARG A 40 8.11 2.49 2.39
CA ARG A 40 9.09 2.26 1.31
C ARG A 40 8.32 1.86 0.06
N ASP A 41 8.99 1.82 -1.08
CA ASP A 41 8.38 1.49 -2.38
C ASP A 41 7.52 0.22 -2.34
N ALA A 42 7.97 -0.81 -1.63
CA ALA A 42 7.21 -2.06 -1.47
C ALA A 42 5.86 -1.85 -0.76
N HIS A 43 5.83 -1.06 0.32
CA HIS A 43 4.61 -0.75 1.07
C HIS A 43 3.62 0.04 0.20
N TYR A 44 4.10 1.05 -0.51
CA TYR A 44 3.29 1.83 -1.44
C TYR A 44 2.77 0.98 -2.59
N GLY A 45 3.60 0.09 -3.14
CA GLY A 45 3.20 -0.86 -4.17
C GLY A 45 2.05 -1.76 -3.72
N CYS A 46 2.10 -2.27 -2.49
CA CYS A 46 1.02 -3.09 -1.92
C CYS A 46 -0.28 -2.30 -1.78
N MET A 47 -0.21 -1.03 -1.36
CA MET A 47 -1.40 -0.17 -1.23
C MET A 47 -2.02 0.15 -2.60
N VAL A 48 -1.21 0.47 -3.60
CA VAL A 48 -1.69 0.70 -4.97
C VAL A 48 -2.33 -0.57 -5.53
N ASP A 49 -1.69 -1.73 -5.39
CA ASP A 49 -2.24 -3.03 -5.81
C ASP A 49 -3.59 -3.31 -5.13
N LEU A 50 -3.69 -3.09 -3.82
CA LEU A 50 -4.92 -3.24 -3.04
C LEU A 50 -6.07 -2.37 -3.59
N PHE A 51 -5.81 -1.08 -3.84
CA PHE A 51 -6.82 -0.18 -4.40
C PHE A 51 -7.24 -0.62 -5.80
N CYS A 52 -6.29 -1.00 -6.65
CA CYS A 52 -6.56 -1.35 -8.03
C CYS A 52 -7.37 -2.64 -8.14
N ARG A 53 -6.96 -3.71 -7.43
CA ARG A 53 -7.70 -4.99 -7.39
C ARG A 53 -9.10 -4.86 -6.80
N SER A 54 -9.30 -3.89 -5.91
CA SER A 54 -10.62 -3.60 -5.32
C SER A 54 -11.48 -2.67 -6.18
N GLY A 55 -11.05 -2.32 -7.41
CA GLY A 55 -11.77 -1.40 -8.30
C GLY A 55 -11.74 0.07 -7.87
N ARG A 56 -10.92 0.43 -6.88
CA ARG A 56 -10.83 1.79 -6.30
C ARG A 56 -9.76 2.64 -7.01
N LEU A 57 -9.84 2.71 -8.33
CA LEU A 57 -8.83 3.39 -9.17
C LEU A 57 -8.64 4.88 -8.84
N LYS A 58 -9.72 5.57 -8.43
CA LYS A 58 -9.63 6.97 -7.99
C LYS A 58 -8.77 7.11 -6.74
N GLU A 59 -8.99 6.26 -5.74
CA GLU A 59 -8.18 6.21 -4.52
C GLU A 59 -6.73 5.81 -4.83
N ALA A 60 -6.51 4.85 -5.73
CA ALA A 60 -5.18 4.46 -6.16
C ALA A 60 -4.39 5.66 -6.71
N ARG A 61 -5.01 6.44 -7.61
CA ARG A 61 -4.39 7.64 -8.19
C ARG A 61 -4.15 8.74 -7.17
N GLU A 62 -5.12 9.01 -6.30
CA GLU A 62 -4.97 10.00 -5.22
C GLU A 62 -3.83 9.60 -4.27
N PHE A 63 -3.74 8.31 -3.93
CA PHE A 63 -2.68 7.77 -3.10
C PHE A 63 -1.31 7.95 -3.74
N ILE A 64 -1.15 7.61 -5.04
CA ILE A 64 0.09 7.83 -5.79
C ILE A 64 0.51 9.31 -5.78
N ASN A 65 -0.44 10.22 -5.97
CA ASN A 65 -0.16 11.67 -6.01
C ASN A 65 0.22 12.24 -4.63
N GLN A 66 -0.21 11.61 -3.54
CA GLN A 66 0.11 12.02 -2.17
C GLN A 66 1.41 11.39 -1.63
N MET A 67 2.06 10.53 -2.41
CA MET A 67 3.30 9.90 -1.96
C MET A 67 4.40 10.95 -1.71
N PRO A 68 5.11 10.88 -0.58
CA PRO A 68 6.22 11.78 -0.28
C PRO A 68 7.47 11.49 -1.13
N VAL A 69 7.42 10.45 -1.97
CA VAL A 69 8.49 10.01 -2.86
C VAL A 69 7.98 10.01 -4.30
N LYS A 70 8.88 10.26 -5.26
CA LYS A 70 8.52 10.28 -6.68
C LYS A 70 7.94 8.91 -7.07
N PRO A 71 6.71 8.84 -7.59
CA PRO A 71 6.12 7.60 -8.05
C PRO A 71 7.01 6.94 -9.10
N ASN A 72 7.32 5.66 -8.91
CA ASN A 72 8.11 4.91 -9.88
C ASN A 72 7.21 4.35 -11.00
N ALA A 73 7.80 4.01 -12.15
CA ALA A 73 7.06 3.49 -13.30
C ALA A 73 6.29 2.18 -12.98
N VAL A 74 6.78 1.41 -11.99
CA VAL A 74 6.14 0.17 -11.55
C VAL A 74 4.77 0.44 -10.91
N MET A 75 4.63 1.50 -10.11
CA MET A 75 3.35 1.87 -9.48
C MET A 75 2.29 2.26 -10.51
N TRP A 76 2.68 3.05 -11.52
CA TRP A 76 1.77 3.39 -12.63
C TRP A 76 1.41 2.17 -13.46
N ARG A 77 2.37 1.26 -13.70
CA ARG A 77 2.10 -0.01 -14.40
C ARG A 77 1.09 -0.86 -13.63
N THR A 78 1.24 -0.99 -12.31
CA THR A 78 0.27 -1.72 -11.47
C THR A 78 -1.13 -1.10 -11.57
N MET A 79 -1.23 0.23 -11.61
CA MET A 79 -2.53 0.91 -11.77
C MET A 79 -3.17 0.67 -13.15
N LEU A 80 -2.36 0.64 -14.22
CA LEU A 80 -2.85 0.49 -15.59
C LEU A 80 -3.11 -0.97 -16.01
N GLY A 81 -2.52 -1.94 -15.30
CA GLY A 81 -2.66 -3.36 -15.59
C GLY A 81 -3.75 -4.09 -14.80
N ALA A 82 -4.47 -3.37 -13.92
CA ALA A 82 -5.55 -3.91 -13.10
C ALA A 82 -6.92 -3.81 -13.78
#